data_AF-A0A1R1AMV2-F1
#
_entry.id   AF-A0A1R1AMV2-F1
#
_cell.length_a   1.000
_cell.length_b   1.000
_cell.length_c   1.000
_cell.angle_alpha   90.00
_cell.angle_beta   90.00
_cell.angle_gamma   90.00
#
_symmetry.space_group_name_H-M   'P 1'
#
loop_
_entity.id
_entity.type
_entity.pdbx_description
1 polymer ?
#
loop_
_entity_poly.entity_id
_entity_poly.type
_entity_poly.pdbx_seq_one_letter_code
_entity_poly.pdbx_strand_id
1 'polypeptide(L)'
;MKTQKRTSHVFSASLPEIEAELAGFLGAIDAADKATGSAVLEIGRRLIFVKENHTKHGEWIPWLKRVGIAKRTAQSYAKAFEQFGNVPLAALLNASKMFELASLPPEINMPEFLACEYAVPSSGLKKYVNLMTKEELREVVRLERERAGLVKPKQPKVSASTEPQVLKNPFETLAIDQDKRDVLYGLPVDVALKVAALEPDLMKSVLNVASMLSNRAFTENYSSVLTGVIGGKKASEIVRAYKKPSNRQPLSGLAIDPYEILGVWDGDSDADVKRKYRALVQKVHPDKGGSELLFKIVNAAWETYQTDY
;
A
#
# COMPACT_ATOMS: atom_id res chain seq x y z
N MET A 1 19.40 -41.47 -32.97
CA MET A 1 18.49 -41.30 -31.81
C MET A 1 19.11 -40.26 -30.89
N LYS A 2 18.57 -39.03 -30.84
CA LYS A 2 19.06 -37.99 -29.92
C LYS A 2 18.30 -38.12 -28.60
N THR A 3 19.03 -38.39 -27.54
CA THR A 3 18.56 -38.47 -26.15
C THR A 3 18.07 -37.11 -25.67
N GLN A 4 16.78 -37.03 -25.40
CA GLN A 4 16.12 -35.87 -24.80
C GLN A 4 16.43 -35.85 -23.30
N LYS A 5 17.23 -34.87 -22.87
CA LYS A 5 17.53 -34.62 -21.45
C LYS A 5 16.22 -34.17 -20.78
N ARG A 6 15.66 -35.02 -19.91
CA ARG A 6 14.60 -34.64 -18.97
C ARG A 6 15.20 -33.72 -17.91
N THR A 7 14.98 -32.42 -18.04
CA THR A 7 15.19 -31.45 -16.96
C THR A 7 13.93 -31.41 -16.11
N SER A 8 14.05 -31.81 -14.85
CA SER A 8 13.03 -31.62 -13.81
C SER A 8 12.85 -30.12 -13.55
N HIS A 9 11.82 -29.50 -14.14
CA HIS A 9 11.32 -28.19 -13.71
C HIS A 9 10.39 -28.41 -12.53
N VAL A 10 10.88 -28.11 -11.31
CA VAL A 10 10.12 -28.19 -10.06
C VAL A 10 9.42 -26.85 -9.74
N PHE A 11 9.66 -25.80 -10.54
CA PHE A 11 8.95 -24.52 -10.44
C PHE A 11 8.24 -24.25 -11.77
N SER A 12 6.97 -23.85 -11.67
CA SER A 12 6.11 -23.32 -12.75
C SER A 12 6.83 -22.23 -13.53
N ALA A 13 6.49 -22.13 -14.81
CA ALA A 13 7.37 -21.69 -15.88
C ALA A 13 6.77 -20.46 -16.59
N SER A 14 6.67 -19.32 -15.89
CA SER A 14 6.72 -17.96 -16.46
C SER A 14 6.60 -16.91 -15.34
N LEU A 15 7.11 -15.68 -15.56
CA LEU A 15 7.00 -14.57 -14.59
C LEU A 15 5.53 -14.28 -14.18
N PRO A 16 4.53 -14.28 -15.09
CA PRO A 16 3.12 -14.08 -14.73
C PRO A 16 2.54 -15.19 -13.83
N GLU A 17 2.97 -16.45 -13.98
CA GLU A 17 2.57 -17.53 -13.08
C GLU A 17 3.10 -17.30 -11.66
N ILE A 18 4.36 -16.86 -11.56
CA ILE A 18 5.00 -16.51 -10.28
C ILE A 18 4.27 -15.32 -9.64
N GLU A 19 3.93 -14.29 -10.40
CA GLU A 19 3.17 -13.13 -9.91
C GLU A 19 1.78 -13.52 -9.39
N ALA A 20 1.06 -14.40 -10.11
CA ALA A 20 -0.24 -14.91 -9.68
C ALA A 20 -0.14 -15.76 -8.40
N GLU A 21 0.89 -16.61 -8.29
CA GLU A 21 1.17 -17.36 -7.07
C GLU A 21 1.49 -16.43 -5.89
N LEU A 22 2.32 -15.41 -6.10
CA LEU A 22 2.65 -14.40 -5.07
C LEU A 22 1.40 -13.63 -4.62
N ALA A 23 0.54 -13.20 -5.53
CA ALA A 23 -0.72 -12.54 -5.21
C ALA A 23 -1.63 -13.45 -4.37
N GLY A 24 -1.71 -14.74 -4.72
CA GLY A 24 -2.44 -15.74 -3.94
C GLY A 24 -1.89 -15.90 -2.52
N PHE A 25 -0.57 -15.97 -2.36
CA PHE A 25 0.07 -16.04 -1.04
C PHE A 25 -0.15 -14.76 -0.22
N LEU A 26 -0.05 -13.57 -0.83
CA LEU A 26 -0.30 -12.30 -0.16
C LEU A 26 -1.77 -12.18 0.30
N GLY A 27 -2.73 -12.60 -0.53
CA GLY A 27 -4.14 -12.64 -0.14
C GLY A 27 -4.43 -13.62 0.99
N ALA A 28 -3.77 -14.79 0.99
CA ALA A 28 -3.87 -15.75 2.10
C ALA A 28 -3.30 -15.18 3.42
N ILE A 29 -2.20 -14.41 3.34
CA ILE A 29 -1.62 -13.73 4.50
C ILE A 29 -2.58 -12.66 5.04
N ASP A 30 -3.16 -11.81 4.18
CA ASP A 30 -4.11 -10.78 4.60
C ASP A 30 -5.37 -11.37 5.24
N ALA A 31 -5.91 -12.44 4.65
CA ALA A 31 -7.04 -13.17 5.24
C ALA A 31 -6.68 -13.78 6.61
N ALA A 32 -5.49 -14.36 6.75
CA ALA A 32 -5.01 -14.91 8.02
C ALA A 32 -4.79 -13.82 9.07
N ASP A 33 -4.27 -12.66 8.68
CA ASP A 33 -4.05 -11.50 9.54
C ASP A 33 -5.38 -10.95 10.07
N LYS A 34 -6.40 -10.79 9.21
CA LYS A 34 -7.76 -10.39 9.61
C LYS A 34 -8.42 -11.39 10.56
N ALA A 35 -8.31 -12.69 10.26
CA ALA A 35 -8.84 -13.74 11.11
C ALA A 35 -8.16 -13.75 12.48
N THR A 36 -6.84 -13.59 12.49
CA THR A 36 -6.04 -13.48 13.72
C THR A 36 -6.46 -12.26 14.52
N GLY A 37 -6.59 -11.10 13.89
CA GLY A 37 -6.98 -9.87 14.55
C GLY A 37 -8.37 -9.94 15.19
N SER A 38 -9.33 -10.49 14.46
CA SER A 38 -10.69 -10.75 14.99
C SER A 38 -10.65 -11.69 16.20
N ALA A 39 -9.84 -12.74 16.16
CA ALA A 39 -9.67 -13.66 17.28
C ALA A 39 -9.05 -12.99 18.51
N VAL A 40 -8.07 -12.10 18.34
CA VAL A 40 -7.45 -11.32 19.44
C VAL A 40 -8.51 -10.48 20.15
N LEU A 41 -9.30 -9.70 19.41
CA LEU A 41 -10.33 -8.83 19.99
C LEU A 41 -11.38 -9.65 20.73
N GLU A 42 -11.83 -10.74 20.13
CA GLU A 42 -12.86 -11.58 20.71
C GLU A 42 -12.36 -12.35 21.96
N ILE A 43 -11.08 -12.75 22.00
CA ILE A 43 -10.44 -13.26 23.22
C ILE A 43 -10.43 -12.17 24.29
N GLY A 44 -10.01 -10.94 23.95
CA GLY A 44 -9.99 -9.81 24.87
C GLY A 44 -11.37 -9.53 25.49
N ARG A 45 -12.42 -9.49 24.65
CA ARG A 45 -13.81 -9.33 25.09
C ARG A 45 -14.22 -10.39 26.11
N ARG A 46 -13.93 -11.66 25.82
CA ARG A 46 -14.24 -12.79 26.72
C ARG A 46 -13.46 -12.74 28.02
N LEU A 47 -12.18 -12.35 27.96
CA LEU A 47 -11.34 -12.21 29.15
C LEU A 47 -11.89 -11.14 30.09
N ILE A 48 -12.29 -9.97 29.57
CA ILE A 48 -12.92 -8.90 30.34
C ILE A 48 -14.24 -9.40 30.94
N PHE A 49 -15.11 -9.99 30.13
CA PHE A 49 -16.39 -10.52 30.59
C PHE A 49 -16.25 -11.52 31.74
N VAL A 50 -15.33 -12.49 31.64
CA VAL A 50 -15.10 -13.48 32.70
C VAL A 50 -14.53 -12.81 33.95
N LYS A 51 -13.58 -11.89 33.78
CA LYS A 51 -12.96 -11.15 34.88
C LYS A 51 -13.98 -10.35 35.69
N GLU A 52 -14.95 -9.73 35.01
CA GLU A 52 -16.00 -8.91 35.63
C GLU A 52 -17.15 -9.72 36.24
N ASN A 53 -17.55 -10.82 35.61
CA ASN A 53 -18.81 -11.51 35.95
C ASN A 53 -18.63 -12.86 36.67
N HIS A 54 -17.47 -13.51 36.52
CA HIS A 54 -17.32 -14.91 36.89
C HIS A 54 -16.09 -15.21 37.76
N THR A 55 -15.27 -14.21 38.05
CA THR A 55 -14.02 -14.43 38.77
C THR A 55 -14.09 -13.92 40.20
N LYS A 56 -14.13 -14.84 41.16
CA LYS A 56 -13.93 -14.51 42.58
C LYS A 56 -12.48 -14.10 42.83
N HIS A 57 -12.22 -13.29 43.86
CA HIS A 57 -10.85 -12.89 44.23
C HIS A 57 -9.92 -14.11 44.32
N GLY A 58 -8.79 -14.07 43.62
CA GLY A 58 -7.77 -15.14 43.62
C GLY A 58 -7.92 -16.21 42.52
N GLU A 59 -9.10 -16.38 41.92
CA GLU A 59 -9.38 -17.45 40.94
C GLU A 59 -8.95 -17.13 39.50
N TRP A 60 -8.61 -15.87 39.22
CA TRP A 60 -8.25 -15.41 37.87
C TRP A 60 -7.04 -16.13 37.27
N ILE A 61 -5.94 -16.21 38.03
CA ILE A 61 -4.69 -16.83 37.55
C ILE A 61 -4.85 -18.35 37.36
N PRO A 62 -5.46 -19.10 38.30
CA PRO A 62 -5.80 -20.51 38.07
C PRO A 62 -6.68 -20.74 36.84
N TRP A 63 -7.69 -19.90 36.62
CA TRP A 63 -8.56 -20.01 35.43
C TRP A 63 -7.80 -19.77 34.12
N LEU A 64 -6.95 -18.73 34.06
CA LEU A 64 -6.09 -18.47 32.90
C LEU A 64 -5.18 -19.66 32.56
N LYS A 65 -4.61 -20.31 33.57
CA LYS A 65 -3.80 -21.53 33.36
C LYS A 65 -4.62 -22.67 32.76
N ARG A 66 -5.88 -22.85 33.20
CA ARG A 66 -6.77 -23.90 32.69
C ARG A 66 -7.12 -23.71 31.21
N VAL A 67 -7.32 -22.46 30.78
CA VAL A 67 -7.58 -22.13 29.37
C VAL A 67 -6.30 -21.99 28.54
N GLY A 68 -5.12 -22.24 29.11
CA GLY A 68 -3.85 -22.23 28.40
C GLY A 68 -3.30 -20.84 28.07
N ILE A 69 -3.76 -19.78 28.75
CA ILE A 69 -3.34 -18.40 28.48
C ILE A 69 -2.43 -17.90 29.60
N ALA A 70 -1.22 -17.45 29.24
CA ALA A 70 -0.33 -16.81 30.21
C ALA A 70 -0.88 -15.46 30.67
N LYS A 71 -0.66 -15.10 31.95
CA LYS A 71 -1.15 -13.84 32.54
C LYS A 71 -0.82 -12.60 31.70
N ARG A 72 0.42 -12.51 31.21
CA ARG A 72 0.88 -11.37 30.40
C ARG A 72 0.15 -11.30 29.05
N THR A 73 -0.05 -12.45 28.41
CA THR A 73 -0.78 -12.54 27.15
C THR A 73 -2.25 -12.16 27.33
N ALA A 74 -2.89 -12.63 28.42
CA ALA A 74 -4.26 -12.25 28.76
C ALA A 74 -4.41 -10.73 28.94
N GLN A 75 -3.43 -10.08 29.60
CA GLN A 75 -3.41 -8.63 29.74
C GLN A 75 -3.29 -7.92 28.38
N SER A 76 -2.44 -8.42 27.49
CA SER A 76 -2.30 -7.87 26.13
C SER A 76 -3.59 -8.01 25.32
N TYR A 77 -4.29 -9.15 25.38
CA TYR A 77 -5.57 -9.33 24.70
C TYR A 77 -6.67 -8.42 25.26
N ALA A 78 -6.80 -8.34 26.59
CA ALA A 78 -7.77 -7.45 27.23
C ALA A 78 -7.52 -5.98 26.84
N LYS A 79 -6.26 -5.53 26.94
CA LYS A 79 -5.89 -4.16 26.57
C LYS A 79 -6.13 -3.86 25.09
N ALA A 80 -5.88 -4.83 24.20
CA ALA A 80 -6.19 -4.69 22.79
C ALA A 80 -7.71 -4.48 22.59
N PHE A 81 -8.56 -5.28 23.24
CA PHE A 81 -10.01 -5.09 23.13
C PHE A 81 -10.49 -3.76 23.72
N GLU A 82 -9.96 -3.32 24.85
CA GLU A 82 -10.29 -2.01 25.44
C GLU A 82 -10.02 -0.85 24.48
N GLN A 83 -8.92 -0.91 23.71
CA GLN A 83 -8.56 0.14 22.77
C GLN A 83 -9.20 0.00 21.38
N PHE A 84 -9.45 -1.23 20.92
CA PHE A 84 -9.81 -1.54 19.53
C PHE A 84 -11.18 -2.17 19.35
N GLY A 85 -11.86 -2.60 20.42
CA GLY A 85 -13.08 -3.40 20.34
C GLY A 85 -14.22 -2.73 19.55
N ASN A 86 -14.21 -1.40 19.48
CA ASN A 86 -15.16 -0.59 18.71
C ASN A 86 -14.54 0.12 17.49
N VAL A 87 -13.34 -0.28 17.06
CA VAL A 87 -12.61 0.35 15.95
C VAL A 87 -12.63 -0.59 14.74
N PRO A 88 -13.49 -0.36 13.73
CA PRO A 88 -13.66 -1.28 12.60
C PRO A 88 -12.35 -1.57 11.86
N LEU A 89 -11.50 -0.55 11.69
CA LEU A 89 -10.19 -0.65 11.03
C LEU A 89 -9.17 -1.48 11.79
N ALA A 90 -9.33 -1.66 13.11
CA ALA A 90 -8.36 -2.39 13.91
C ALA A 90 -8.41 -3.89 13.62
N ALA A 91 -9.57 -4.44 13.22
CA ALA A 91 -9.70 -5.84 12.83
C ALA A 91 -8.94 -6.20 11.54
N LEU A 92 -8.49 -5.20 10.77
CA LEU A 92 -7.66 -5.37 9.58
C LEU A 92 -6.16 -5.49 9.89
N LEU A 93 -5.77 -5.34 11.16
CA LEU A 93 -4.39 -5.47 11.61
C LEU A 93 -4.13 -6.88 12.12
N ASN A 94 -2.89 -7.35 12.00
CA ASN A 94 -2.47 -8.56 12.69
C ASN A 94 -2.19 -8.32 14.17
N ALA A 95 -2.12 -9.42 14.93
CA ALA A 95 -1.92 -9.40 16.39
C ALA A 95 -0.67 -8.62 16.81
N SER A 96 0.43 -8.74 16.06
CA SER A 96 1.67 -8.04 16.41
C SER A 96 1.48 -6.53 16.38
N LYS A 97 0.87 -5.99 15.33
CA LYS A 97 0.60 -4.55 15.21
C LYS A 97 -0.36 -4.07 16.30
N MET A 98 -1.42 -4.83 16.59
CA MET A 98 -2.34 -4.48 17.68
C MET A 98 -1.64 -4.36 19.03
N PHE A 99 -0.70 -5.25 19.35
CA PHE A 99 -0.01 -5.18 20.63
C PHE A 99 0.97 -4.01 20.75
N GLU A 100 1.62 -3.62 19.64
CA GLU A 100 2.46 -2.43 19.63
C GLU A 100 1.59 -1.18 19.85
N LEU A 101 0.49 -1.06 19.10
CA LEU A 101 -0.46 0.04 19.25
C LEU A 101 -1.12 0.07 20.62
N ALA A 102 -1.42 -1.10 21.21
CA ALA A 102 -1.95 -1.20 22.57
C ALA A 102 -1.03 -0.58 23.63
N SER A 103 0.24 -0.31 23.31
CA SER A 103 1.17 0.36 24.21
C SER A 103 1.10 1.90 24.16
N LEU A 104 0.35 2.46 23.22
CA LEU A 104 0.09 3.89 23.13
C LEU A 104 -0.71 4.41 24.35
N PRO A 105 -0.56 5.71 24.67
CA PRO A 105 -1.38 6.38 25.68
C PRO A 105 -2.88 6.22 25.37
N PRO A 106 -3.73 5.99 26.38
CA PRO A 106 -5.18 5.83 26.17
C PRO A 106 -5.86 7.10 25.64
N GLU A 107 -5.20 8.26 25.71
CA GLU A 107 -5.68 9.54 25.17
C GLU A 107 -5.62 9.60 23.64
N ILE A 108 -4.87 8.71 22.99
CA ILE A 108 -4.79 8.67 21.52
C ILE A 108 -6.09 8.11 20.93
N ASN A 109 -6.70 8.88 20.03
CA ASN A 109 -7.85 8.44 19.25
C ASN A 109 -7.40 7.41 18.20
N MET A 110 -7.63 6.12 18.46
CA MET A 110 -7.16 5.05 17.56
C MET A 110 -7.76 5.08 16.15
N PRO A 111 -9.07 5.34 15.94
CA PRO A 111 -9.61 5.57 14.60
C PRO A 111 -8.86 6.63 13.80
N GLU A 112 -8.58 7.78 14.42
CA GLU A 112 -7.83 8.87 13.79
C GLU A 112 -6.38 8.46 13.54
N PHE A 113 -5.75 7.81 14.53
CA PHE A 113 -4.38 7.32 14.42
C PHE A 113 -4.20 6.31 13.28
N LEU A 114 -5.18 5.44 13.04
CA LEU A 114 -5.11 4.46 11.94
C LEU A 114 -5.39 5.09 10.57
N ALA A 115 -6.07 6.24 10.52
CA ALA A 115 -6.44 6.93 9.29
C ALA A 115 -5.37 7.94 8.81
N CYS A 116 -4.29 8.13 9.57
CA CYS A 116 -3.23 9.10 9.26
C CYS A 116 -1.91 8.45 8.84
N GLU A 117 -1.10 9.23 8.12
CA GLU A 117 0.28 8.89 7.80
C GLU A 117 1.25 9.38 8.87
N TYR A 118 2.29 8.58 9.14
CA TYR A 118 3.37 8.95 10.05
C TYR A 118 4.71 8.78 9.36
N ALA A 119 5.62 9.72 9.63
CA ALA A 119 7.01 9.60 9.22
C ALA A 119 7.69 8.51 10.06
N VAL A 120 8.20 7.48 9.39
CA VAL A 120 9.00 6.43 10.02
C VAL A 120 10.35 7.03 10.44
N PRO A 121 10.74 7.01 11.72
CA PRO A 121 11.95 7.68 12.20
C PRO A 121 13.25 7.26 11.51
N SER A 122 13.42 5.97 11.17
CA SER A 122 14.63 5.46 10.51
C SER A 122 14.75 5.82 9.02
N SER A 123 13.64 5.93 8.29
CA SER A 123 13.64 6.13 6.83
C SER A 123 13.13 7.51 6.39
N GLY A 124 12.41 8.23 7.25
CA GLY A 124 11.74 9.49 6.94
C GLY A 124 10.50 9.35 6.06
N LEU A 125 10.18 8.14 5.58
CA LEU A 125 9.03 7.89 4.70
C LEU A 125 7.72 8.01 5.48
N LYS A 126 6.73 8.64 4.87
CA LYS A 126 5.36 8.69 5.40
C LYS A 126 4.62 7.43 5.00
N LYS A 127 4.05 6.73 5.97
CA LYS A 127 3.28 5.50 5.76
C LYS A 127 2.06 5.46 6.67
N TYR A 128 1.03 4.73 6.26
CA TYR A 128 -0.06 4.29 7.12
C TYR A 128 0.33 3.07 7.95
N VAL A 129 -0.32 2.87 9.10
CA VAL A 129 -0.04 1.78 10.04
C VAL A 129 -0.17 0.38 9.42
N ASN A 130 -1.14 0.19 8.52
CA ASN A 130 -1.32 -1.07 7.79
C ASN A 130 -0.15 -1.37 6.85
N LEU A 131 0.54 -0.34 6.31
CA LEU A 131 1.67 -0.46 5.39
C LEU A 131 3.04 -0.51 6.10
N MET A 132 3.10 -0.21 7.40
CA MET A 132 4.36 -0.28 8.16
C MET A 132 4.76 -1.73 8.45
N THR A 133 6.06 -2.00 8.48
CA THR A 133 6.58 -3.20 9.14
C THR A 133 6.38 -3.09 10.66
N LYS A 134 6.57 -4.20 11.38
CA LYS A 134 6.48 -4.20 12.84
C LYS A 134 7.54 -3.29 13.47
N GLU A 135 8.74 -3.28 12.89
CA GLU A 135 9.87 -2.46 13.32
C GLU A 135 9.60 -0.98 13.08
N GLU A 136 9.08 -0.63 11.90
CA GLU A 136 8.68 0.75 11.59
C GLU A 136 7.59 1.25 12.52
N LEU A 137 6.56 0.42 12.77
CA LEU A 137 5.48 0.77 13.69
C LEU A 137 5.99 0.94 15.13
N ARG A 138 6.94 0.11 15.58
CA ARG A 138 7.57 0.26 16.89
C ARG A 138 8.28 1.59 17.06
N GLU A 139 8.94 2.07 16.01
CA GLU A 139 9.61 3.36 16.04
C GLU A 139 8.60 4.51 16.17
N VAL A 140 7.53 4.47 15.39
CA VAL A 140 6.43 5.46 15.46
C VAL A 140 5.75 5.44 16.83
N VAL A 141 5.34 4.26 17.30
CA VAL A 141 4.72 4.08 18.63
C VAL A 141 5.66 4.55 19.74
N ARG A 142 6.96 4.26 19.63
CA ARG A 142 7.96 4.72 20.60
C ARG A 142 8.04 6.24 20.60
N LEU A 143 8.07 6.88 19.43
CA LEU A 143 8.13 8.33 19.32
C LEU A 143 6.92 8.99 20.00
N GLU A 144 5.71 8.47 19.77
CA GLU A 144 4.49 8.98 20.43
C GLU A 144 4.54 8.77 21.95
N ARG A 145 5.08 7.63 22.41
CA ARG A 145 5.28 7.37 23.83
C ARG A 145 6.35 8.26 24.46
N GLU A 146 7.39 8.65 23.71
CA GLU A 146 8.39 9.61 24.14
C GLU A 146 7.78 11.02 24.26
N ARG A 147 6.95 11.45 23.30
CA ARG A 147 6.18 12.71 23.36
C ARG A 147 5.24 12.76 24.57
N ALA A 148 4.63 11.63 24.90
CA ALA A 148 3.79 11.47 26.08
C ALA A 148 4.59 11.28 27.40
N GLY A 149 5.92 11.31 27.36
CA GLY A 149 6.78 11.16 28.55
C GLY A 149 6.81 9.75 29.16
N LEU A 150 6.28 8.74 28.47
CA LEU A 150 6.21 7.34 28.93
C LEU A 150 7.52 6.57 28.74
N VAL A 151 8.44 7.08 27.92
CA VAL A 151 9.73 6.45 27.59
C VAL A 151 10.81 7.53 27.52
N LYS A 152 12.03 7.21 27.98
CA LYS A 152 13.18 8.12 27.88
C LYS A 152 13.60 8.28 26.40
N PRO A 153 13.91 9.51 25.96
CA PRO A 153 14.29 9.76 24.57
C PRO A 153 15.50 8.93 24.17
N LYS A 154 15.40 8.19 23.05
CA LYS A 154 16.55 7.50 22.47
C LYS A 154 17.48 8.55 21.87
N GLN A 155 18.77 8.54 22.23
CA GLN A 155 19.74 9.34 21.48
C GLN A 155 19.71 8.94 20.00
N PRO A 156 19.61 9.91 19.07
CA PRO A 156 19.56 9.62 17.65
C PRO A 156 20.88 8.99 17.21
N LYS A 157 20.82 7.74 16.71
CA LYS A 157 21.86 7.22 15.83
C LYS A 157 21.59 7.79 14.44
N VAL A 158 22.13 8.98 14.19
CA VAL A 158 22.89 9.40 12.99
C VAL A 158 23.02 10.93 13.07
N SER A 159 24.28 11.34 13.14
CA SER A 159 24.79 12.69 12.94
C SER A 159 24.63 13.14 11.49
N ALA A 160 24.05 14.30 11.26
CA ALA A 160 24.60 15.33 10.37
C ALA A 160 23.74 16.59 10.43
N SER A 161 24.34 17.63 11.00
CA SER A 161 24.02 19.03 10.79
C SER A 161 23.90 19.38 9.31
N THR A 162 22.79 19.97 8.88
CA THR A 162 22.78 20.96 7.80
C THR A 162 21.62 21.92 8.12
N GLU A 163 21.96 23.20 8.28
CA GLU A 163 21.00 24.30 8.35
C GLU A 163 20.00 24.21 7.18
N PRO A 164 18.76 24.70 7.32
CA PRO A 164 17.82 24.74 6.20
C PRO A 164 18.33 25.72 5.13
N GLN A 165 19.18 25.23 4.23
CA GLN A 165 19.27 25.81 2.90
C GLN A 165 17.88 25.69 2.29
N VAL A 166 17.33 26.82 1.85
CA VAL A 166 16.12 26.81 1.01
C VAL A 166 16.49 26.03 -0.25
N LEU A 167 16.17 24.74 -0.27
CA LEU A 167 16.30 23.86 -1.42
C LEU A 167 15.36 24.43 -2.49
N LYS A 168 15.91 25.22 -3.41
CA LYS A 168 15.18 25.63 -4.60
C LYS A 168 14.82 24.35 -5.35
N ASN A 169 13.54 24.21 -5.73
CA ASN A 169 13.06 23.04 -6.43
C ASN A 169 13.83 22.90 -7.76
N PRO A 170 14.53 21.77 -8.00
CA PRO A 170 15.40 21.59 -9.16
C PRO A 170 14.64 21.63 -10.49
N PHE A 171 13.31 21.53 -10.47
CA PHE A 171 12.47 21.53 -11.67
C PHE A 171 11.97 22.93 -12.08
N GLU A 172 12.07 23.95 -11.22
CA GLU A 172 11.55 25.30 -11.49
C GLU A 172 12.26 26.00 -12.66
N THR A 173 13.55 25.72 -12.85
CA THR A 173 14.39 26.37 -13.86
C THR A 173 14.36 25.66 -15.21
N LEU A 174 13.64 24.55 -15.35
CA LEU A 174 13.58 23.78 -16.60
C LEU A 174 12.76 24.52 -17.67
N ALA A 175 13.34 24.63 -18.87
CA ALA A 175 12.73 25.24 -20.06
C ALA A 175 11.74 24.28 -20.76
N ILE A 176 10.67 23.93 -20.06
CA ILE A 176 9.58 23.05 -20.52
C ILE A 176 8.23 23.76 -20.39
N ASP A 177 7.27 23.40 -21.25
CA ASP A 177 5.89 23.88 -21.16
C ASP A 177 5.16 23.29 -19.94
N GLN A 178 4.00 23.86 -19.61
CA GLN A 178 3.24 23.47 -18.43
C GLN A 178 2.78 22.00 -18.48
N ASP A 179 2.36 21.51 -19.64
CA ASP A 179 1.91 20.12 -19.79
C ASP A 179 3.05 19.15 -19.46
N LYS A 180 4.27 19.43 -19.94
CA LYS A 180 5.46 18.63 -19.61
C LYS A 180 5.89 18.79 -18.16
N ARG A 181 5.68 19.95 -17.54
CA ARG A 181 5.90 20.12 -16.10
C ARG A 181 4.96 19.24 -15.31
N ASP A 182 3.67 19.25 -15.64
CA ASP A 182 2.66 18.46 -14.93
C ASP A 182 2.98 16.95 -15.04
N VAL A 183 3.44 16.49 -16.21
CA VAL A 183 3.95 15.12 -16.41
C VAL A 183 5.17 14.86 -15.53
N LEU A 184 6.16 15.76 -15.53
CA LEU A 184 7.38 15.61 -14.73
C LEU A 184 7.07 15.54 -13.22
N TYR A 185 6.16 16.37 -12.72
CA TYR A 185 5.71 16.36 -11.33
C TYR A 185 4.85 15.14 -10.98
N GLY A 186 4.24 14.48 -11.98
CA GLY A 186 3.51 13.23 -11.79
C GLY A 186 4.42 12.00 -11.66
N LEU A 187 5.69 12.09 -12.07
CA LEU A 187 6.63 10.97 -12.00
C LEU A 187 7.19 10.77 -10.58
N PRO A 188 7.59 9.53 -10.21
CA PRO A 188 8.40 9.29 -9.02
C PRO A 188 9.66 10.17 -9.00
N VAL A 189 10.01 10.68 -7.82
CA VAL A 189 11.07 11.69 -7.65
C VAL A 189 12.40 11.24 -8.26
N ASP A 190 12.78 9.98 -8.10
CA ASP A 190 14.03 9.44 -8.64
C ASP A 190 14.05 9.42 -10.18
N VAL A 191 12.91 9.12 -10.82
CA VAL A 191 12.75 9.13 -12.26
C VAL A 191 12.69 10.55 -12.80
N ALA A 192 11.95 11.44 -12.14
CA ALA A 192 11.87 12.86 -12.50
C ALA A 192 13.27 13.50 -12.50
N LEU A 193 14.11 13.20 -11.49
CA LEU A 193 15.49 13.65 -11.44
C LEU A 193 16.34 13.10 -12.60
N LYS A 194 16.19 11.83 -12.96
CA LYS A 194 16.89 11.22 -14.12
C LYS A 194 16.46 11.87 -15.43
N VAL A 195 15.16 12.16 -15.60
CA VAL A 195 14.61 12.82 -16.79
C VAL A 195 15.08 14.28 -16.89
N ALA A 196 15.08 15.01 -15.77
CA ALA A 196 15.53 16.40 -15.70
C ALA A 196 17.04 16.58 -15.98
N ALA A 197 17.84 15.53 -15.75
CA ALA A 197 19.28 15.54 -16.03
C ALA A 197 19.64 15.28 -17.51
N LEU A 198 18.65 15.02 -18.37
CA LEU A 198 18.87 14.78 -19.81
C LEU A 198 19.06 16.10 -20.57
N GLU A 199 19.70 16.00 -21.74
CA GLU A 199 19.75 17.12 -22.70
C GLU A 199 18.33 17.63 -23.05
N PRO A 200 18.11 18.94 -23.25
CA PRO A 200 16.77 19.53 -23.33
C PRO A 200 15.82 18.89 -24.34
N ASP A 201 16.31 18.54 -25.53
CA ASP A 201 15.49 17.93 -26.59
C ASP A 201 15.18 16.45 -26.31
N LEU A 202 16.13 15.74 -25.70
CA LEU A 202 15.95 14.36 -25.26
C LEU A 202 14.95 14.30 -24.10
N MET A 203 15.08 15.20 -23.12
CA MET A 203 14.13 15.36 -22.01
C MET A 203 12.71 15.58 -22.53
N LYS A 204 12.51 16.53 -23.46
CA LYS A 204 11.18 16.80 -24.05
C LYS A 204 10.61 15.58 -24.77
N SER A 205 11.46 14.83 -25.47
CA SER A 205 11.05 13.61 -26.19
C SER A 205 10.65 12.48 -25.24
N VAL A 206 11.40 12.30 -24.15
CA VAL A 206 11.09 11.34 -23.09
C VAL A 206 9.81 11.72 -22.36
N LEU A 207 9.62 13.00 -22.02
CA LEU A 207 8.38 13.50 -21.40
C LEU A 207 7.15 13.34 -22.32
N ASN A 208 7.33 13.43 -23.63
CA ASN A 208 6.26 13.13 -24.59
C ASN A 208 5.87 11.64 -24.62
N VAL A 209 6.80 10.72 -24.36
CA VAL A 209 6.46 9.30 -24.18
C VAL A 209 5.77 9.09 -22.82
N ALA A 210 6.29 9.73 -21.77
CA ALA A 210 5.73 9.64 -20.42
C ALA A 210 4.27 10.11 -20.37
N SER A 211 3.90 11.17 -21.09
CA SER A 211 2.52 11.67 -21.14
C SER A 211 1.52 10.69 -21.79
N MET A 212 2.01 9.72 -22.56
CA MET A 212 1.18 8.74 -23.29
C MET A 212 1.02 7.40 -22.56
N LEU A 213 1.74 7.21 -21.45
CA LEU A 213 1.76 6.00 -20.65
C LEU A 213 1.31 6.31 -19.21
N SER A 214 0.84 5.29 -18.49
CA SER A 214 0.71 5.39 -17.03
C SER A 214 2.09 5.63 -16.40
N ASN A 215 2.14 6.30 -15.25
CA ASN A 215 3.40 6.54 -14.54
C ASN A 215 4.19 5.25 -14.23
N ARG A 216 3.49 4.15 -13.91
CA ARG A 216 4.03 2.81 -13.65
C ARG A 216 4.67 2.24 -14.90
N ALA A 217 3.90 2.12 -15.99
CA ALA A 217 4.41 1.59 -17.25
C ALA A 217 5.61 2.39 -17.76
N PHE A 218 5.63 3.71 -17.57
CA PHE A 218 6.80 4.51 -17.91
C PHE A 218 7.99 4.24 -16.97
N THR A 219 7.79 4.25 -15.66
CA THR A 219 8.85 4.06 -14.65
C THR A 219 9.49 2.68 -14.74
N GLU A 220 8.69 1.61 -14.81
CA GLU A 220 9.18 0.23 -14.91
C GLU A 220 9.98 0.00 -16.20
N ASN A 221 9.69 0.76 -17.25
CA ASN A 221 10.32 0.61 -18.57
C ASN A 221 11.22 1.79 -18.95
N TYR A 222 11.61 2.64 -17.99
CA TYR A 222 12.32 3.89 -18.24
C TYR A 222 13.58 3.69 -19.09
N SER A 223 14.41 2.71 -18.76
CA SER A 223 15.64 2.41 -19.51
C SER A 223 15.36 2.04 -20.96
N SER A 224 14.38 1.17 -21.21
CA SER A 224 13.99 0.73 -22.55
C SER A 224 13.37 1.88 -23.36
N VAL A 225 12.56 2.73 -22.71
CA VAL A 225 12.03 3.95 -23.31
C VAL A 225 13.15 4.90 -23.71
N LEU A 226 14.11 5.17 -22.80
CA LEU A 226 15.25 6.04 -23.07
C LEU A 226 16.09 5.53 -24.25
N THR A 227 16.39 4.22 -24.31
CA THR A 227 17.08 3.61 -25.45
C THR A 227 16.28 3.76 -26.74
N GLY A 228 14.96 3.61 -26.70
CA GLY A 228 14.08 3.79 -27.85
C GLY A 228 14.12 5.23 -28.39
N VAL A 229 14.07 6.23 -27.50
CA VAL A 229 14.13 7.65 -27.88
C VAL A 229 15.52 8.00 -28.42
N ILE A 230 16.60 7.55 -27.77
CA ILE A 230 17.98 7.75 -28.26
C ILE A 230 18.17 7.11 -29.64
N GLY A 231 17.55 5.95 -29.87
CA GLY A 231 17.54 5.27 -31.16
C GLY A 231 16.66 5.92 -32.23
N GLY A 232 16.04 7.08 -31.95
CA GLY A 232 15.23 7.84 -32.91
C GLY A 232 13.85 7.24 -33.19
N LYS A 233 13.36 6.31 -32.37
CA LYS A 233 12.01 5.75 -32.54
C LYS A 233 10.95 6.82 -32.24
N LYS A 234 9.83 6.76 -32.96
CA LYS A 234 8.69 7.65 -32.71
C LYS A 234 8.04 7.29 -31.38
N ALA A 235 7.53 8.30 -30.66
CA ALA A 235 6.87 8.09 -29.37
C ALA A 235 5.73 7.06 -29.44
N SER A 236 4.88 7.12 -30.49
CA SER A 236 3.79 6.16 -30.69
C SER A 236 4.26 4.72 -30.89
N GLU A 237 5.42 4.51 -31.52
CA GLU A 237 6.02 3.18 -31.70
C GLU A 237 6.52 2.61 -30.37
N ILE A 238 7.15 3.46 -29.55
CA ILE A 238 7.61 3.09 -28.20
C ILE A 238 6.42 2.75 -27.30
N VAL A 239 5.40 3.61 -27.27
CA VAL A 239 4.18 3.45 -26.45
C VAL A 239 3.44 2.17 -26.79
N ARG A 240 3.34 1.82 -28.07
CA ARG A 240 2.64 0.61 -28.53
C ARG A 240 3.21 -0.68 -27.93
N ALA A 241 4.50 -0.71 -27.58
CA ALA A 241 5.11 -1.88 -26.96
C ALA A 241 4.63 -2.12 -25.51
N TYR A 242 4.13 -1.07 -24.84
CA TYR A 242 3.75 -1.09 -23.44
C TYR A 242 2.25 -0.96 -23.21
N LYS A 243 1.47 -0.66 -24.26
CA LYS A 243 0.01 -0.70 -24.21
C LYS A 243 -0.52 -2.09 -24.50
N LYS A 244 -1.02 -2.78 -23.49
CA LYS A 244 -1.59 -4.14 -23.63
C LYS A 244 -3.07 -4.14 -23.26
N PRO A 245 -3.93 -4.89 -23.99
CA PRO A 245 -5.33 -5.03 -23.59
C PRO A 245 -5.40 -5.63 -22.18
N SER A 246 -6.35 -5.16 -21.37
CA SER A 246 -6.59 -5.70 -20.03
C SER A 246 -6.90 -7.19 -20.07
N ASN A 247 -6.53 -7.91 -19.00
CA ASN A 247 -6.76 -9.33 -18.91
C ASN A 247 -8.27 -9.55 -18.69
N ARG A 248 -8.97 -10.06 -19.71
CA ARG A 248 -10.38 -10.40 -19.57
C ARG A 248 -10.53 -11.57 -18.61
N GLN A 249 -11.02 -11.30 -17.40
CA GLN A 249 -11.28 -12.33 -16.40
C GLN A 249 -12.77 -12.69 -16.37
N PRO A 250 -13.11 -13.97 -16.15
CA PRO A 250 -14.51 -14.32 -15.91
C PRO A 250 -14.97 -13.68 -14.59
N LEU A 251 -16.20 -13.15 -14.57
CA LEU A 251 -16.88 -12.59 -13.38
C LEU A 251 -16.94 -13.56 -12.16
N SER A 252 -16.56 -14.83 -12.35
CA SER A 252 -16.46 -15.87 -11.34
C SER A 252 -15.07 -16.01 -10.68
N GLY A 253 -14.08 -15.18 -11.06
CA GLY A 253 -12.71 -15.21 -10.52
C GLY A 253 -12.58 -14.58 -9.13
N LEU A 254 -11.55 -15.00 -8.38
CA LEU A 254 -11.28 -14.58 -6.99
C LEU A 254 -10.69 -13.15 -6.86
N ALA A 255 -10.24 -12.56 -7.97
CA ALA A 255 -9.76 -11.19 -8.07
C ALA A 255 -10.40 -10.55 -9.31
N ILE A 256 -10.72 -9.25 -9.25
CA ILE A 256 -11.28 -8.53 -10.39
C ILE A 256 -10.23 -7.53 -10.89
N ASP A 257 -9.83 -7.64 -12.15
CA ASP A 257 -8.84 -6.75 -12.77
C ASP A 257 -9.39 -5.30 -12.82
N PRO A 258 -8.74 -4.33 -12.16
CA PRO A 258 -9.21 -2.95 -12.16
C PRO A 258 -9.19 -2.33 -13.56
N TYR A 259 -8.26 -2.72 -14.44
CA TYR A 259 -8.16 -2.21 -15.81
C TYR A 259 -9.33 -2.72 -16.67
N GLU A 260 -9.80 -3.94 -16.42
CA GLU A 260 -11.00 -4.48 -17.07
C GLU A 260 -12.27 -3.74 -16.64
N ILE A 261 -12.48 -3.55 -15.33
CA ILE A 261 -13.64 -2.81 -14.80
C ILE A 261 -13.66 -1.38 -15.36
N LEU A 262 -12.50 -0.72 -15.38
CA LEU A 262 -12.36 0.65 -15.84
C LEU A 262 -12.41 0.78 -17.38
N GLY A 263 -12.33 -0.35 -18.10
CA GLY A 263 -12.38 -0.39 -19.56
C GLY A 263 -11.19 0.33 -20.21
N VAL A 264 -10.01 0.14 -19.62
CA VAL A 264 -8.73 0.74 -20.04
C VAL A 264 -7.72 -0.35 -20.34
N TRP A 265 -6.68 0.00 -21.09
CA TRP A 265 -5.55 -0.89 -21.34
C TRP A 265 -4.51 -0.73 -20.25
N ASP A 266 -3.75 -1.81 -20.03
CA ASP A 266 -2.51 -1.73 -19.28
C ASP A 266 -1.56 -0.77 -20.02
N GLY A 267 -0.99 0.18 -19.27
CA GLY A 267 -0.18 1.27 -19.81
C GLY A 267 -0.96 2.45 -20.42
N ASP A 268 -2.29 2.52 -20.34
CA ASP A 268 -3.01 3.77 -20.67
C ASP A 268 -2.61 4.91 -19.73
N SER A 269 -2.61 6.14 -20.23
CA SER A 269 -2.19 7.30 -19.42
C SER A 269 -3.10 7.47 -18.19
N ASP A 270 -2.53 7.90 -17.06
CA ASP A 270 -3.31 8.09 -15.83
C ASP A 270 -4.47 9.11 -16.03
N ALA A 271 -4.28 10.06 -16.95
CA ALA A 271 -5.32 10.99 -17.38
C ALA A 271 -6.48 10.29 -18.10
N ASP A 272 -6.18 9.33 -18.99
CA ASP A 272 -7.19 8.52 -19.68
C ASP A 272 -7.94 7.62 -18.70
N VAL A 273 -7.22 6.97 -17.77
CA VAL A 273 -7.83 6.11 -16.74
C VAL A 273 -8.78 6.91 -15.85
N LYS A 274 -8.34 8.08 -15.37
CA LYS A 274 -9.17 8.98 -14.56
C LYS A 274 -10.41 9.47 -15.31
N ARG A 275 -10.29 9.77 -16.61
CA ARG A 275 -11.42 10.17 -17.46
C ARG A 275 -12.44 9.04 -17.59
N LYS A 276 -11.97 7.81 -17.82
CA LYS A 276 -12.82 6.60 -17.95
C LYS A 276 -13.53 6.27 -16.65
N TYR A 277 -12.83 6.32 -15.52
CA TYR A 277 -13.41 6.18 -14.18
C TYR A 277 -14.55 7.17 -13.96
N ARG A 278 -14.33 8.47 -14.18
CA ARG A 278 -15.37 9.51 -14.00
C ARG A 278 -16.61 9.25 -14.85
N ALA A 279 -16.42 8.84 -16.10
CA ALA A 279 -17.53 8.50 -17.00
C ALA A 279 -18.31 7.27 -16.51
N LEU A 280 -17.62 6.25 -16.01
CA LEU A 280 -18.24 5.04 -15.44
C LEU A 280 -19.03 5.35 -14.18
N VAL A 281 -18.44 6.07 -13.22
CA VAL A 281 -19.10 6.52 -11.99
C VAL A 281 -20.39 7.27 -12.28
N GLN A 282 -20.35 8.20 -13.24
CA GLN A 282 -21.55 8.95 -13.64
C GLN A 282 -22.66 8.05 -14.19
N LYS A 283 -22.30 6.97 -14.90
CA LYS A 283 -23.24 6.03 -15.51
C LYS A 283 -23.84 5.05 -14.50
N VAL A 284 -23.07 4.62 -13.49
CA VAL A 284 -23.51 3.61 -12.51
C VAL A 284 -24.04 4.23 -11.20
N HIS A 285 -24.05 5.56 -11.08
CA HIS A 285 -24.48 6.27 -9.89
C HIS A 285 -25.93 5.93 -9.47
N PRO A 286 -26.18 5.53 -8.20
CA PRO A 286 -27.52 5.18 -7.71
C PRO A 286 -28.57 6.27 -7.93
N ASP A 287 -28.25 7.53 -7.62
CA ASP A 287 -29.15 8.68 -7.78
C ASP A 287 -29.56 8.97 -9.24
N LYS A 288 -28.89 8.36 -10.23
CA LYS A 288 -29.22 8.47 -11.65
C LYS A 288 -29.88 7.20 -12.20
N GLY A 289 -30.39 6.33 -11.32
CA GLY A 289 -30.98 5.04 -11.66
C GLY A 289 -29.97 3.92 -11.90
N GLY A 290 -28.72 4.10 -11.48
CA GLY A 290 -27.66 3.10 -11.56
C GLY A 290 -27.68 2.07 -10.41
N SER A 291 -26.82 1.04 -10.52
CA SER A 291 -26.72 -0.01 -9.50
C SER A 291 -25.72 0.35 -8.42
N GLU A 292 -26.14 0.31 -7.15
CA GLU A 292 -25.27 0.51 -5.99
C GLU A 292 -24.10 -0.50 -5.95
N LEU A 293 -24.35 -1.74 -6.38
CA LEU A 293 -23.31 -2.77 -6.45
C LEU A 293 -22.25 -2.43 -7.51
N LEU A 294 -22.68 -2.04 -8.72
CA LEU A 294 -21.75 -1.65 -9.79
C LEU A 294 -20.97 -0.38 -9.42
N PHE A 295 -21.60 0.57 -8.72
CA PHE A 295 -20.94 1.75 -8.20
C PHE A 295 -19.82 1.40 -7.20
N LYS A 296 -20.07 0.48 -6.27
CA LYS A 296 -19.05 -0.02 -5.33
C LYS A 296 -17.90 -0.73 -6.07
N ILE A 297 -18.20 -1.54 -7.08
CA ILE A 297 -17.20 -2.26 -7.89
C ILE A 297 -16.30 -1.27 -8.66
N VAL A 298 -16.88 -0.25 -9.30
CA VAL A 298 -16.11 0.77 -10.04
C VAL A 298 -15.21 1.58 -9.11
N ASN A 299 -15.69 1.94 -7.91
CA ASN A 299 -14.87 2.66 -6.93
C ASN A 299 -13.75 1.77 -6.37
N ALA A 300 -14.04 0.50 -6.06
CA ALA A 300 -13.02 -0.44 -5.60
C ALA A 300 -11.93 -0.69 -6.66
N ALA A 301 -12.30 -0.75 -7.94
CA ALA A 301 -11.33 -0.83 -9.04
C ALA A 301 -10.44 0.41 -9.12
N TRP A 302 -11.03 1.60 -8.95
CA TRP A 302 -10.27 2.84 -8.93
C TRP A 302 -9.33 2.93 -7.72
N GLU A 303 -9.81 2.56 -6.53
CA GLU A 303 -8.99 2.50 -5.32
C GLU A 303 -7.82 1.53 -5.52
N THR A 304 -8.07 0.34 -6.06
CA THR A 304 -7.03 -0.67 -6.34
C THR A 304 -6.00 -0.17 -7.35
N TYR A 305 -6.45 0.50 -8.41
CA TYR A 305 -5.55 1.14 -9.38
C TYR A 305 -4.70 2.25 -8.74
N GLN A 306 -5.22 2.95 -7.73
CA GLN A 306 -4.47 3.96 -6.99
C GLN A 306 -3.50 3.36 -5.96
N THR A 307 -3.84 2.27 -5.28
CA THR A 307 -2.97 1.61 -4.28
C THR A 307 -1.83 0.80 -4.89
N ASP A 308 -1.89 0.51 -6.19
CA ASP A 308 -0.72 0.03 -6.96
C ASP A 308 0.37 1.12 -7.13
N TYR A 309 0.18 2.33 -6.56
CA TYR A 309 1.13 3.45 -6.49
C TYR A 309 1.33 4.00 -5.06
#